data_AF-A0A0R2KF69-F1
#
_entry.id   AF-A0A0R2KF69-F1
#
_cell.length_a   1.000
_cell.length_b   1.000
_cell.length_c   1.000
_cell.angle_alpha   90.00
_cell.angle_beta   90.00
_cell.angle_gamma   90.00
#
_symmetry.space_group_name_H-M   'P 1'
#
loop_
_entity.id
_entity.type
_entity.pdbx_description
1 polymer ?
#
loop_
_entity_poly.entity_id
_entity_poly.type
_entity_poly.pdbx_seq_one_letter_code
_entity_poly.pdbx_strand_id
1 'polypeptide(L)'
;MDQKDIETIAISKVKVSLTSNAYLSPFLNENDKEPSWDGQIYLYKKEGKRKADIEGRVSVQVKGKETDVTSKKQIKYPAQISDLKNYNTDGGVIFFVVYLKDDQNYKIYYDTLEPVKLNKILYGVGKEQKTKTITLKSFPKNKQVVRDIFRNFNLNKKRQMSFTSDPSEYLQNIEKDIPKGKYEMILTGYGLYKEKNNFLDLDNFSKYNTPYFYLQEKESGLPPIPLDPDNISVIQYSEQNVEISIKNTVFYKKIRRTFDKSDKNKVLVYFSKHVYLILNRKSSNLDFRFKESNLLREASLDLRFVVGVIENKGFSMDGTWIDFSKSINSDSPDMKRIYEDYKKQNETVQALDTLGINKDIDIDKLSSQDLKKLDIIWIGIGKKEIVHGIKEEKSGFVKFSFDKVNVMLFLYYDSEEKGHKVINPFNSLSSSEIDIAFKTEENEYIQVSPFVVLTEKDIESIDNIDFSKITSSFKKFGMTKEFFPDANGLLLAMLLAFDSIRYEEEKKAKALIDSALDLASWLLELNKQNNYDNSLNCQVNYLQTVRRIGSLTTEQKKELVSISEQGELSLEEKIAVNILLENKNVTNIFLEELKENNEEFETFKSWPIWNLVTE
;
A
#
# COMPACT_ATOMS: atom_id res chain seq x y z
N MET A 1 -8.29 -28.53 56.55
CA MET A 1 -8.84 -27.39 57.32
C MET A 1 -10.32 -27.25 57.03
N ASP A 2 -11.13 -26.57 57.85
CA ASP A 2 -12.50 -26.27 57.42
C ASP A 2 -12.50 -25.22 56.29
N GLN A 3 -13.58 -25.13 55.50
CA GLN A 3 -13.63 -24.22 54.35
C GLN A 3 -13.49 -22.74 54.75
N LYS A 4 -13.96 -22.38 55.94
CA LYS A 4 -13.95 -21.01 56.45
C LYS A 4 -12.54 -20.59 56.87
N ASP A 5 -11.80 -21.50 57.49
CA ASP A 5 -10.39 -21.33 57.82
C ASP A 5 -9.56 -21.18 56.54
N ILE A 6 -9.81 -22.04 55.55
CA ILE A 6 -9.13 -21.99 54.24
C ILE A 6 -9.33 -20.63 53.55
N GLU A 7 -10.56 -20.11 53.55
CA GLU A 7 -10.88 -18.81 52.97
C GLU A 7 -10.24 -17.66 53.75
N THR A 8 -10.30 -17.70 55.09
CA THR A 8 -9.67 -16.69 55.95
C THR A 8 -8.15 -16.64 55.73
N ILE A 9 -7.49 -17.80 55.68
CA ILE A 9 -6.06 -17.90 55.39
C ILE A 9 -5.75 -17.36 54.00
N ALA A 10 -6.54 -17.72 52.98
CA ALA A 10 -6.35 -17.24 51.61
C ALA A 10 -6.44 -15.71 51.51
N ILE A 11 -7.46 -15.10 52.12
CA ILE A 11 -7.64 -13.64 52.20
C ILE A 11 -6.41 -13.00 52.86
N SER A 12 -5.96 -13.55 54.00
CA SER A 12 -4.77 -13.08 54.70
C SER A 12 -3.52 -13.12 53.81
N LYS A 13 -3.29 -14.21 53.06
CA LYS A 13 -2.13 -14.31 52.14
C LYS A 13 -2.17 -13.28 51.02
N VAL A 14 -3.34 -13.02 50.43
CA VAL A 14 -3.50 -11.97 49.42
C VAL A 14 -3.25 -10.60 50.05
N LYS A 15 -3.86 -10.30 51.19
CA LYS A 15 -3.69 -9.03 51.94
C LYS A 15 -2.21 -8.75 52.23
N VAL A 16 -1.47 -9.72 52.76
CA VAL A 16 -0.03 -9.60 53.04
C VAL A 16 0.76 -9.31 51.77
N SER A 17 0.46 -10.00 50.67
CA SER A 17 1.16 -9.79 49.39
C SER A 17 1.01 -8.36 48.84
N LEU A 18 -0.10 -7.69 49.14
CA LEU A 18 -0.43 -6.34 48.66
C LEU A 18 -0.02 -5.23 49.64
N THR A 19 -0.05 -5.49 50.95
CA THR A 19 0.19 -4.48 52.00
C THR A 19 1.57 -3.82 51.87
N SER A 20 2.58 -4.59 51.45
CA SER A 20 3.95 -4.11 51.28
C SER A 20 4.17 -3.20 50.04
N ASN A 21 3.13 -2.96 49.24
CA ASN A 21 3.16 -2.08 48.09
C ASN A 21 2.83 -0.63 48.51
N ALA A 22 3.67 0.34 48.09
CA ALA A 22 3.51 1.74 48.44
C ALA A 22 2.27 2.42 47.81
N TYR A 23 1.68 1.80 46.78
CA TYR A 23 0.59 2.37 45.97
C TYR A 23 -0.75 1.65 46.14
N LEU A 24 -0.80 0.57 46.93
CA LEU A 24 -2.00 -0.25 47.12
C LEU A 24 -2.38 -0.33 48.60
N SER A 25 -3.67 -0.21 48.90
CA SER A 25 -4.22 -0.46 50.24
C SER A 25 -5.31 -1.51 50.17
N PRO A 26 -5.06 -2.75 50.66
CA PRO A 26 -6.08 -3.79 50.68
C PRO A 26 -7.11 -3.55 51.79
N PHE A 27 -8.39 -3.54 51.41
CA PHE A 27 -9.53 -3.54 52.31
C PHE A 27 -10.37 -4.79 52.00
N LEU A 28 -9.93 -5.91 52.58
CA LEU A 28 -10.56 -7.22 52.39
C LEU A 28 -11.31 -7.58 53.67
N ASN A 29 -12.55 -8.05 53.50
CA ASN A 29 -13.41 -8.36 54.62
C ASN A 29 -13.27 -9.85 54.96
N GLU A 30 -13.07 -10.16 56.24
CA GLU A 30 -13.02 -11.53 56.74
C GLU A 30 -14.40 -11.87 57.34
N ASN A 31 -14.95 -13.03 57.01
CA ASN A 31 -16.27 -13.51 57.49
C ASN A 31 -17.48 -12.64 57.06
N ASP A 32 -17.33 -11.87 55.98
CA ASP A 32 -18.39 -11.00 55.46
C ASP A 32 -19.41 -11.76 54.61
N LYS A 33 -20.65 -11.26 54.56
CA LYS A 33 -21.76 -11.85 53.78
C LYS A 33 -21.98 -11.13 52.45
N GLU A 34 -20.94 -10.48 51.92
CA GLU A 34 -21.05 -9.87 50.60
C GLU A 34 -21.40 -10.95 49.55
N PRO A 35 -22.35 -10.69 48.63
CA PRO A 35 -22.90 -11.74 47.79
C PRO A 35 -21.89 -12.42 46.85
N SER A 36 -20.93 -11.66 46.31
CA SER A 36 -20.01 -12.15 45.29
C SER A 36 -18.57 -11.62 45.39
N TRP A 37 -18.26 -10.67 46.27
CA TRP A 37 -16.92 -10.05 46.40
C TRP A 37 -16.39 -10.24 47.83
N ASP A 38 -15.07 -10.23 48.00
CA ASP A 38 -14.43 -10.32 49.32
C ASP A 38 -13.78 -8.98 49.76
N GLY A 39 -14.02 -7.91 49.00
CA GLY A 39 -13.56 -6.56 49.30
C GLY A 39 -12.93 -5.81 48.13
N GLN A 40 -12.16 -4.77 48.45
CA GLN A 40 -11.63 -3.80 47.49
C GLN A 40 -10.18 -3.41 47.78
N ILE A 41 -9.44 -3.07 46.73
CA ILE A 41 -8.09 -2.49 46.84
C ILE A 41 -8.10 -1.05 46.35
N TYR A 42 -7.65 -0.12 47.19
CA TYR A 42 -7.48 1.29 46.81
C TYR A 42 -6.13 1.49 46.13
N LEU A 43 -6.13 2.21 45.01
CA LEU A 43 -4.94 2.59 44.26
C LEU A 43 -4.61 4.06 44.47
N TYR A 44 -3.33 4.37 44.57
CA TYR A 44 -2.84 5.73 44.76
C TYR A 44 -1.88 6.14 43.63
N LYS A 45 -1.95 7.42 43.24
CA LYS A 45 -1.06 8.03 42.23
C LYS A 45 0.38 8.14 42.74
N LYS A 46 0.54 8.46 44.03
CA LYS A 46 1.83 8.69 44.72
C LYS A 46 2.00 7.76 45.92
N GLU A 47 3.24 7.62 46.36
CA GLU A 47 3.58 6.95 47.62
C GLU A 47 3.02 7.74 48.81
N GLY A 48 2.81 7.06 49.94
CA GLY A 48 2.28 7.66 51.16
C GLY A 48 0.75 7.61 51.29
N LYS A 49 0.03 7.06 50.31
CA LYS A 49 -1.38 6.62 50.42
C LYS A 49 -2.34 7.69 50.96
N ARG A 50 -2.14 8.96 50.57
CA ARG A 50 -2.97 10.08 51.02
C ARG A 50 -4.30 10.09 50.28
N LYS A 51 -5.37 10.54 50.95
CA LYS A 51 -6.72 10.64 50.37
C LYS A 51 -6.76 11.46 49.07
N ALA A 52 -5.99 12.55 49.00
CA ALA A 52 -5.90 13.41 47.81
C ALA A 52 -5.27 12.71 46.59
N ASP A 53 -4.54 11.61 46.80
CA ASP A 53 -3.82 10.88 45.77
C ASP A 53 -4.54 9.61 45.29
N ILE A 54 -5.80 9.38 45.69
CA ILE A 54 -6.58 8.20 45.24
C ILE A 54 -6.77 8.24 43.71
N GLU A 55 -6.38 7.15 43.04
CA GLU A 55 -6.49 6.96 41.59
C GLU A 55 -7.77 6.18 41.21
N GLY A 56 -8.19 5.28 42.10
CA GLY A 56 -9.36 4.43 41.92
C GLY A 56 -9.43 3.34 42.97
N ARG A 57 -10.42 2.46 42.81
CA ARG A 57 -10.63 1.27 43.63
C ARG A 57 -10.96 0.09 42.72
N VAL A 58 -10.50 -1.10 43.08
CA VAL A 58 -10.78 -2.32 42.33
C VAL A 58 -11.44 -3.36 43.24
N SER A 59 -12.49 -3.99 42.74
CA SER A 59 -13.16 -5.10 43.43
C SER A 59 -12.31 -6.36 43.28
N VAL A 60 -12.26 -7.20 44.32
CA VAL A 60 -11.51 -8.46 44.28
C VAL A 60 -12.35 -9.63 44.81
N GLN A 61 -12.04 -10.82 44.31
CA GLN A 61 -12.51 -12.08 44.86
C GLN A 61 -11.31 -12.95 45.19
N VAL A 62 -11.34 -13.64 46.33
CA VAL A 62 -10.33 -14.57 46.81
C VAL A 62 -10.99 -15.91 47.11
N LYS A 63 -10.51 -16.99 46.47
CA LYS A 63 -10.92 -18.35 46.81
C LYS A 63 -9.72 -19.14 47.33
N GLY A 64 -9.90 -19.87 48.42
CA GLY A 64 -8.91 -20.82 48.94
C GLY A 64 -9.19 -22.24 48.45
N LYS A 65 -8.12 -23.02 48.22
CA LYS A 65 -8.23 -24.46 47.92
C LYS A 65 -7.10 -25.22 48.60
N GLU A 66 -7.47 -26.15 49.48
CA GLU A 66 -6.53 -27.09 50.11
C GLU A 66 -6.06 -28.12 49.06
N THR A 67 -4.79 -28.06 48.68
CA THR A 67 -4.17 -28.92 47.66
C THR A 67 -2.65 -28.77 47.69
N ASP A 68 -1.91 -29.74 47.14
CA ASP A 68 -0.46 -29.60 47.02
C ASP A 68 -0.08 -28.38 46.18
N VAL A 69 0.91 -27.63 46.68
CA VAL A 69 1.43 -26.45 45.97
C VAL A 69 2.19 -26.90 44.73
N THR A 70 1.68 -26.52 43.56
CA THR A 70 2.28 -26.90 42.27
C THR A 70 3.23 -25.82 41.73
N SER A 71 4.26 -26.24 40.99
CA SER A 71 5.15 -25.34 40.25
C SER A 71 4.52 -24.77 38.97
N LYS A 72 3.25 -25.11 38.68
CA LYS A 72 2.54 -24.70 37.46
C LYS A 72 2.51 -23.18 37.30
N LYS A 73 2.69 -22.70 36.07
CA LYS A 73 2.60 -21.27 35.74
C LYS A 73 1.15 -20.79 35.63
N GLN A 74 0.23 -21.70 35.32
CA GLN A 74 -1.20 -21.45 35.17
C GLN A 74 -2.02 -22.60 35.76
N ILE A 75 -3.24 -22.29 36.20
CA ILE A 75 -4.24 -23.26 36.67
C ILE A 75 -5.59 -22.99 36.01
N LYS A 76 -6.43 -24.02 35.93
CA LYS A 76 -7.83 -23.92 35.53
C LYS A 76 -8.70 -23.97 36.80
N TYR A 77 -9.71 -23.10 36.88
CA TYR A 77 -10.62 -23.04 38.04
C TYR A 77 -12.08 -22.86 37.57
N PRO A 78 -13.03 -23.66 38.08
CA PRO A 78 -14.45 -23.51 37.76
C PRO A 78 -15.07 -22.38 38.58
N ALA A 79 -15.28 -21.21 37.97
CA ALA A 79 -15.95 -20.08 38.61
C ALA A 79 -17.47 -20.18 38.44
N GLN A 80 -18.24 -19.68 39.42
CA GLN A 80 -19.70 -19.65 39.34
C GLN A 80 -20.15 -18.61 38.31
N ILE A 81 -21.09 -19.00 37.44
CA ILE A 81 -21.58 -18.10 36.39
C ILE A 81 -22.37 -16.93 36.97
N SER A 82 -23.08 -17.12 38.09
CA SER A 82 -23.75 -16.03 38.80
C SER A 82 -22.75 -14.95 39.23
N ASP A 83 -21.62 -15.35 39.81
CA ASP A 83 -20.57 -14.42 40.22
C ASP A 83 -19.94 -13.72 39.01
N LEU A 84 -19.63 -14.44 37.93
CA LEU A 84 -19.09 -13.84 36.71
C LEU A 84 -20.03 -12.79 36.09
N LYS A 85 -21.35 -13.01 36.13
CA LYS A 85 -22.36 -12.03 35.69
C LYS A 85 -22.41 -10.80 36.60
N ASN A 86 -22.32 -11.01 37.92
CA ASN A 86 -22.25 -9.91 38.89
C ASN A 86 -20.99 -9.08 38.70
N TYR A 87 -19.84 -9.73 38.48
CA TYR A 87 -18.58 -9.05 38.17
C TYR A 87 -18.69 -8.23 36.90
N ASN A 88 -19.34 -8.75 35.86
CA ASN A 88 -19.50 -8.02 34.60
C ASN A 88 -20.29 -6.73 34.82
N THR A 89 -21.37 -6.80 35.60
CA THR A 89 -22.22 -5.65 35.92
C THR A 89 -21.50 -4.60 36.77
N ASP A 90 -20.55 -5.00 37.64
CA ASP A 90 -19.74 -4.09 38.47
C ASP A 90 -18.47 -3.54 37.75
N GLY A 91 -18.31 -3.83 36.45
CA GLY A 91 -17.15 -3.38 35.68
C GLY A 91 -15.90 -4.24 35.84
N GLY A 92 -16.06 -5.47 36.31
CA GLY A 92 -15.02 -6.49 36.42
C GLY A 92 -14.51 -6.74 37.84
N VAL A 93 -13.65 -7.76 37.95
CA VAL A 93 -13.00 -8.17 39.21
C VAL A 93 -11.55 -8.60 38.98
N ILE A 94 -10.68 -8.46 39.97
CA ILE A 94 -9.43 -9.23 40.02
C ILE A 94 -9.68 -10.48 40.87
N PHE A 95 -9.64 -11.64 40.22
CA PHE A 95 -9.99 -12.92 40.82
C PHE A 95 -8.73 -13.66 41.25
N PHE A 96 -8.67 -14.06 42.53
CA PHE A 96 -7.56 -14.78 43.13
C PHE A 96 -7.96 -16.19 43.53
N VAL A 97 -7.05 -17.14 43.33
CA VAL A 97 -7.13 -18.49 43.87
C VAL A 97 -5.85 -18.81 44.61
N VAL A 98 -5.94 -19.13 45.89
CA VAL A 98 -4.79 -19.50 46.73
C VAL A 98 -4.81 -21.01 46.93
N TYR A 99 -3.80 -21.69 46.39
CA TYR A 99 -3.55 -23.10 46.67
C TYR A 99 -2.72 -23.19 47.95
N LEU A 100 -3.25 -23.93 48.92
CA LEU A 100 -2.73 -24.03 50.28
C LEU A 100 -2.45 -25.51 50.58
N LYS A 101 -1.21 -25.84 50.94
CA LYS A 101 -0.91 -27.13 51.57
C LYS A 101 -0.96 -27.00 53.09
N ASP A 102 -0.42 -25.90 53.59
CA ASP A 102 -0.45 -25.46 54.98
C ASP A 102 -0.26 -23.93 55.03
N ASP A 103 -0.23 -23.36 56.23
CA ASP A 103 -0.12 -21.91 56.46
C ASP A 103 1.14 -21.27 55.86
N GLN A 104 2.22 -22.02 55.68
CA GLN A 104 3.49 -21.49 55.17
C GLN A 104 3.71 -21.86 53.69
N ASN A 105 3.15 -22.99 53.26
CA ASN A 105 3.27 -23.52 51.91
C ASN A 105 2.03 -23.19 51.08
N TYR A 106 2.10 -22.04 50.39
CA TYR A 106 1.02 -21.55 49.55
C TYR A 106 1.49 -20.95 48.23
N LYS A 107 0.57 -20.84 47.27
CA LYS A 107 0.79 -20.11 46.02
C LYS A 107 -0.46 -19.40 45.56
N ILE A 108 -0.30 -18.13 45.22
CA ILE A 108 -1.38 -17.25 44.74
C ILE A 108 -1.41 -17.29 43.21
N TYR A 109 -2.57 -17.58 42.66
CA TYR A 109 -2.90 -17.42 41.26
C TYR A 109 -3.93 -16.31 41.12
N TYR A 110 -3.91 -15.62 39.98
CA TYR A 110 -4.84 -14.53 39.70
C TYR A 110 -5.23 -14.48 38.23
N ASP A 111 -6.34 -13.82 37.96
CA ASP A 111 -6.66 -13.30 36.64
C ASP A 111 -7.37 -11.94 36.77
N THR A 112 -7.13 -11.04 35.82
CA THR A 112 -7.93 -9.83 35.69
C THR A 112 -9.11 -10.13 34.77
N LEU A 113 -10.32 -9.85 35.25
CA LEU A 113 -11.57 -10.13 34.55
C LEU A 113 -12.27 -8.81 34.24
N GLU A 114 -11.79 -8.11 33.23
CA GLU A 114 -12.39 -6.89 32.69
C GLU A 114 -13.68 -7.20 31.89
N PRO A 115 -14.61 -6.25 31.71
CA PRO A 115 -15.91 -6.47 31.07
C PRO A 115 -15.86 -7.20 29.72
N VAL A 116 -14.96 -6.79 28.81
CA VAL A 116 -14.83 -7.42 27.48
C VAL A 116 -14.47 -8.91 27.60
N LYS A 117 -13.59 -9.25 28.54
CA LYS A 117 -13.18 -10.63 28.78
C LYS A 117 -14.26 -11.43 29.49
N LEU A 118 -15.00 -10.81 30.41
CA LEU A 118 -16.16 -11.43 31.06
C LEU A 118 -17.27 -11.74 30.05
N ASN A 119 -17.61 -10.78 29.17
CA ASN A 119 -18.55 -10.99 28.08
C ASN A 119 -18.16 -12.19 27.22
N LYS A 120 -16.87 -12.31 26.89
CA LYS A 120 -16.35 -13.46 26.14
C LYS A 120 -16.44 -14.78 26.90
N ILE A 121 -16.12 -14.81 28.18
CA ILE A 121 -16.23 -16.01 29.02
C ILE A 121 -17.71 -16.46 29.13
N LEU A 122 -18.62 -15.50 29.23
CA LEU A 122 -20.06 -15.70 29.33
C LEU A 122 -20.74 -15.99 27.97
N TYR A 123 -20.08 -15.67 26.86
CA TYR A 123 -20.58 -15.97 25.52
C TYR A 123 -20.77 -17.48 25.32
N GLY A 124 -21.92 -17.87 24.78
CA GLY A 124 -22.26 -19.27 24.53
C GLY A 124 -22.45 -20.13 25.78
N VAL A 125 -22.57 -19.53 26.97
CA VAL A 125 -22.91 -20.26 28.20
C VAL A 125 -24.37 -20.71 28.14
N GLY A 126 -24.61 -22.01 28.26
CA GLY A 126 -25.96 -22.58 28.24
C GLY A 126 -26.81 -22.13 29.44
N LYS A 127 -28.13 -22.06 29.27
CA LYS A 127 -29.07 -21.55 30.29
C LYS A 127 -28.98 -22.26 31.65
N GLU A 128 -28.63 -23.54 31.67
CA GLU A 128 -28.55 -24.37 32.89
C GLU A 128 -27.12 -24.55 33.43
N GLN A 129 -26.11 -24.04 32.73
CA GLN A 129 -24.72 -24.19 33.15
C GLN A 129 -24.45 -23.34 34.40
N LYS A 130 -23.96 -23.97 35.47
CA LYS A 130 -23.68 -23.29 36.76
C LYS A 130 -22.28 -22.72 36.88
N THR A 131 -21.29 -23.38 36.27
CA THR A 131 -19.88 -22.96 36.35
C THR A 131 -19.23 -22.83 34.98
N LYS A 132 -18.24 -21.95 34.86
CA LYS A 132 -17.39 -21.79 33.69
C LYS A 132 -15.92 -21.81 34.12
N THR A 133 -15.11 -22.58 33.41
CA THR A 133 -13.68 -22.69 33.72
C THR A 133 -12.94 -21.44 33.24
N ILE A 134 -12.26 -20.75 34.16
CA ILE A 134 -11.33 -19.66 33.88
C ILE A 134 -9.88 -20.13 34.07
N THR A 135 -8.94 -19.43 33.43
CA THR A 135 -7.51 -19.74 33.52
C THR A 135 -6.79 -18.65 34.29
N LEU A 136 -6.11 -19.02 35.39
CA LEU A 136 -5.38 -18.08 36.25
C LEU A 136 -3.87 -18.26 36.09
N LYS A 137 -3.13 -17.15 36.14
CA LYS A 137 -1.67 -17.09 36.07
C LYS A 137 -1.08 -16.99 37.48
N SER A 138 0.15 -17.46 37.68
CA SER A 138 0.85 -17.28 38.96
C SER A 138 1.02 -15.78 39.27
N PHE A 139 0.61 -15.36 40.47
CA PHE A 139 0.72 -13.96 40.90
C PHE A 139 2.19 -13.57 41.11
N PRO A 140 2.65 -12.42 40.59
CA PRO A 140 4.06 -12.03 40.69
C PRO A 140 4.42 -11.51 42.09
N LYS A 141 5.71 -11.65 42.45
CA LYS A 141 6.27 -11.09 43.69
C LYS A 141 6.85 -9.67 43.52
N ASN A 142 7.17 -9.27 42.28
CA ASN A 142 7.75 -7.95 42.00
C ASN A 142 6.69 -6.86 42.23
N LYS A 143 6.96 -5.95 43.19
CA LYS A 143 6.01 -4.89 43.60
C LYS A 143 5.60 -3.94 42.47
N GLN A 144 6.50 -3.66 41.53
CA GLN A 144 6.20 -2.80 40.38
C GLN A 144 5.22 -3.50 39.43
N VAL A 145 5.49 -4.77 39.11
CA VAL A 145 4.59 -5.59 38.26
C VAL A 145 3.22 -5.72 38.92
N VAL A 146 3.17 -5.98 40.23
CA VAL A 146 1.91 -6.01 41.00
C VAL A 146 1.17 -4.69 40.86
N ARG A 147 1.80 -3.54 41.13
CA ARG A 147 1.17 -2.22 40.96
C ARG A 147 0.63 -2.02 39.54
N ASP A 148 1.42 -2.39 38.53
CA ASP A 148 1.06 -2.20 37.13
C ASP A 148 -0.17 -3.05 36.75
N ILE A 149 -0.30 -4.30 37.25
CA ILE A 149 -1.52 -5.13 37.10
C ILE A 149 -2.77 -4.40 37.58
N PHE A 150 -2.74 -3.91 38.81
CA PHE A 150 -3.89 -3.23 39.43
C PHE A 150 -4.24 -1.93 38.67
N ARG A 151 -3.24 -1.15 38.27
CA ARG A 151 -3.47 0.09 37.52
C ARG A 151 -3.99 -0.17 36.10
N ASN A 152 -3.48 -1.18 35.41
CA ASN A 152 -3.97 -1.60 34.11
C ASN A 152 -5.42 -2.07 34.19
N PHE A 153 -5.75 -2.90 35.17
CA PHE A 153 -7.12 -3.31 35.41
C PHE A 153 -8.04 -2.11 35.68
N ASN A 154 -7.64 -1.17 36.56
CA ASN A 154 -8.43 0.03 36.84
C ASN A 154 -8.62 0.92 35.59
N LEU A 155 -7.58 1.07 34.76
CA LEU A 155 -7.64 1.81 33.50
C LEU A 155 -8.64 1.16 32.53
N ASN A 156 -8.51 -0.14 32.30
CA ASN A 156 -9.34 -0.88 31.37
C ASN A 156 -10.78 -1.00 31.87
N LYS A 157 -10.99 -1.24 33.18
CA LYS A 157 -12.30 -1.18 33.85
C LYS A 157 -13.02 0.12 33.47
N LYS A 158 -12.39 1.28 33.68
CA LYS A 158 -13.00 2.59 33.37
C LYS A 158 -13.37 2.73 31.89
N ARG A 159 -12.52 2.28 30.96
CA ARG A 159 -12.79 2.36 29.51
C ARG A 159 -13.85 1.37 29.05
N GLN A 160 -13.98 0.24 29.73
CA GLN A 160 -14.88 -0.84 29.34
C GLN A 160 -16.22 -0.81 30.09
N MET A 161 -16.44 0.12 31.03
CA MET A 161 -17.68 0.22 31.83
C MET A 161 -18.95 0.31 30.99
N SER A 162 -18.91 1.02 29.85
CA SER A 162 -20.08 1.15 28.96
C SER A 162 -20.36 -0.12 28.13
N PHE A 163 -19.49 -1.13 28.22
CA PHE A 163 -19.55 -2.37 27.46
C PHE A 163 -19.94 -3.58 28.32
N THR A 164 -20.55 -3.36 29.49
CA THR A 164 -21.01 -4.42 30.41
C THR A 164 -22.35 -5.05 29.99
N SER A 165 -22.98 -4.59 28.90
CA SER A 165 -24.23 -5.12 28.32
C SER A 165 -23.99 -6.33 27.39
N ASP A 166 -25.07 -6.87 26.79
CA ASP A 166 -25.12 -8.17 26.11
C ASP A 166 -23.91 -8.42 25.17
N PRO A 167 -23.13 -9.51 25.39
CA PRO A 167 -22.00 -9.89 24.55
C PRO A 167 -22.28 -9.94 23.04
N SER A 168 -23.55 -10.14 22.67
CA SER A 168 -24.03 -10.26 21.28
C SER A 168 -24.00 -8.93 20.50
N GLU A 169 -24.25 -7.80 21.17
CA GLU A 169 -24.24 -6.46 20.54
C GLU A 169 -22.82 -5.94 20.29
N TYR A 170 -21.85 -6.36 21.12
CA TYR A 170 -20.47 -5.89 21.08
C TYR A 170 -19.67 -6.44 19.87
N LEU A 171 -19.87 -7.72 19.51
CA LEU A 171 -19.08 -8.38 18.48
C LEU A 171 -19.56 -8.13 17.04
N GLN A 172 -20.81 -7.68 16.86
CA GLN A 172 -21.43 -7.60 15.52
C GLN A 172 -21.19 -6.27 14.77
N ASN A 173 -20.73 -5.21 15.43
CA ASN A 173 -20.82 -3.84 14.88
C ASN A 173 -19.49 -3.15 14.52
N ILE A 174 -18.33 -3.79 14.68
CA ILE A 174 -17.04 -3.12 14.41
C ILE A 174 -16.51 -3.42 13.00
N GLU A 175 -16.92 -4.51 12.35
CA GLU A 175 -16.31 -4.93 11.07
C GLU A 175 -16.96 -4.33 9.81
N LYS A 176 -18.16 -3.73 9.90
CA LYS A 176 -18.91 -3.32 8.69
C LYS A 176 -18.84 -1.83 8.34
N ASP A 177 -18.59 -0.94 9.30
CA ASP A 177 -18.70 0.51 9.10
C ASP A 177 -17.59 1.31 9.79
N ILE A 178 -16.32 0.93 9.63
CA ILE A 178 -15.19 1.81 10.00
C ILE A 178 -14.72 2.54 8.73
N PRO A 179 -15.10 3.83 8.53
CA PRO A 179 -14.53 4.64 7.48
C PRO A 179 -13.01 4.69 7.61
N LYS A 180 -12.30 4.39 6.53
CA LYS A 180 -10.85 4.50 6.46
C LYS A 180 -10.41 5.90 6.90
N GLY A 181 -9.45 5.97 7.83
CA GLY A 181 -8.81 7.22 8.25
C GLY A 181 -9.42 7.94 9.45
N LYS A 182 -10.66 7.60 9.89
CA LYS A 182 -11.35 8.27 11.02
C LYS A 182 -10.91 7.80 12.41
N TYR A 183 -10.41 6.58 12.51
CA TYR A 183 -10.04 5.95 13.78
C TYR A 183 -8.53 5.72 13.89
N GLU A 184 -8.02 5.79 15.10
CA GLU A 184 -6.68 5.32 15.48
C GLU A 184 -6.79 4.14 16.45
N MET A 185 -5.88 3.18 16.33
CA MET A 185 -5.81 2.05 17.25
C MET A 185 -4.79 2.36 18.35
N ILE A 186 -5.23 2.30 19.60
CA ILE A 186 -4.42 2.64 20.76
C ILE A 186 -4.25 1.41 21.64
N LEU A 187 -2.99 1.13 22.01
CA LEU A 187 -2.63 0.24 23.10
C LEU A 187 -1.96 1.06 24.20
N THR A 188 -2.57 1.11 25.39
CA THR A 188 -1.96 1.78 26.56
C THR A 188 -1.98 0.86 27.77
N GLY A 189 -0.90 0.89 28.54
CA GLY A 189 -0.78 0.11 29.76
C GLY A 189 0.49 0.49 30.52
N TYR A 190 0.38 0.56 31.83
CA TYR A 190 1.51 0.68 32.73
C TYR A 190 2.46 -0.51 32.53
N GLY A 191 3.71 -0.19 32.22
CA GLY A 191 4.76 -1.19 31.96
C GLY A 191 4.98 -1.55 30.50
N LEU A 192 4.18 -1.01 29.57
CA LEU A 192 4.52 -1.00 28.14
C LEU A 192 5.60 0.04 27.85
N TYR A 193 6.49 -0.25 26.89
CA TYR A 193 7.51 0.68 26.36
C TYR A 193 8.50 1.21 27.41
N LYS A 194 8.93 0.36 28.35
CA LYS A 194 9.90 0.77 29.39
C LYS A 194 11.29 1.06 28.82
N GLU A 195 11.65 0.40 27.72
CA GLU A 195 12.91 0.63 27.01
C GLU A 195 12.58 1.08 25.57
N LYS A 196 13.00 2.30 25.21
CA LYS A 196 12.94 2.74 23.81
C LYS A 196 13.67 1.68 22.96
N ASN A 197 12.96 1.12 21.97
CA ASN A 197 13.46 0.12 21.01
C ASN A 197 13.51 -1.36 21.47
N ASN A 198 12.83 -1.76 22.55
CA ASN A 198 12.74 -3.18 22.91
C ASN A 198 11.52 -3.88 22.28
N PHE A 199 11.78 -4.79 21.33
CA PHE A 199 10.77 -5.57 20.61
C PHE A 199 10.10 -6.67 21.44
N LEU A 200 10.40 -6.81 22.74
CA LEU A 200 9.83 -7.81 23.65
C LEU A 200 8.82 -7.22 24.65
N ASP A 201 8.56 -5.91 24.60
CA ASP A 201 7.77 -5.22 25.61
C ASP A 201 6.30 -5.68 25.67
N LEU A 202 5.69 -5.98 24.52
CA LEU A 202 4.31 -6.50 24.49
C LEU A 202 4.22 -7.93 25.05
N ASP A 203 5.21 -8.77 24.76
CA ASP A 203 5.27 -10.14 25.29
C ASP A 203 5.46 -10.16 26.81
N ASN A 204 6.40 -9.33 27.30
CA ASN A 204 6.63 -9.16 28.72
C ASN A 204 5.41 -8.60 29.43
N PHE A 205 4.72 -7.63 28.82
CA PHE A 205 3.48 -7.09 29.33
C PHE A 205 2.37 -8.16 29.40
N SER A 206 2.18 -8.93 28.32
CA SER A 206 1.13 -9.96 28.18
C SER A 206 1.30 -11.15 29.14
N LYS A 207 2.52 -11.35 29.65
CA LYS A 207 2.81 -12.33 30.70
C LYS A 207 2.00 -12.06 31.98
N TYR A 208 1.77 -10.79 32.31
CA TYR A 208 1.12 -10.37 33.56
C TYR A 208 -0.20 -9.60 33.34
N ASN A 209 -0.41 -9.03 32.15
CA ASN A 209 -1.58 -8.22 31.84
C ASN A 209 -2.30 -8.77 30.60
N THR A 210 -3.56 -8.38 30.41
CA THR A 210 -4.27 -8.58 29.14
C THR A 210 -4.05 -7.32 28.27
N PRO A 211 -3.45 -7.42 27.08
CA PRO A 211 -3.31 -6.27 26.18
C PRO A 211 -4.65 -5.96 25.51
N TYR A 212 -5.26 -4.83 25.85
CA TYR A 212 -6.45 -4.34 25.15
C TYR A 212 -6.08 -3.27 24.14
N PHE A 213 -6.48 -3.49 22.90
CA PHE A 213 -6.47 -2.45 21.88
C PHE A 213 -7.81 -1.73 21.88
N TYR A 214 -7.78 -0.45 21.58
CA TYR A 214 -8.95 0.40 21.52
C TYR A 214 -8.97 1.16 20.20
N LEU A 215 -10.13 1.28 19.57
CA LEU A 215 -10.35 2.23 18.49
C LEU A 215 -10.79 3.56 19.08
N GLN A 216 -10.03 4.60 18.79
CA GLN A 216 -10.34 5.98 19.17
C GLN A 216 -10.67 6.76 17.90
N GLU A 217 -11.84 7.38 17.85
CA GLU A 217 -12.14 8.32 16.77
C GLU A 217 -11.35 9.62 16.97
N LYS A 218 -10.76 10.14 15.89
CA LYS A 218 -9.83 11.28 15.93
C LYS A 218 -10.47 12.61 16.32
N GLU A 219 -11.77 12.80 16.06
CA GLU A 219 -12.41 14.13 16.10
C GLU A 219 -13.56 14.27 17.10
N SER A 220 -14.28 13.18 17.41
CA SER A 220 -15.58 13.25 18.10
C SER A 220 -15.51 13.24 19.63
N GLY A 221 -14.34 12.93 20.21
CA GLY A 221 -14.20 12.74 21.66
C GLY A 221 -15.00 11.55 22.22
N LEU A 222 -15.54 10.68 21.36
CA LEU A 222 -16.25 9.48 21.78
C LEU A 222 -15.34 8.56 22.61
N PRO A 223 -15.91 7.82 23.59
CA PRO A 223 -15.16 6.85 24.37
C PRO A 223 -14.47 5.80 23.46
N PRO A 224 -13.24 5.41 23.78
CA PRO A 224 -12.51 4.42 23.00
C PRO A 224 -13.26 3.07 23.00
N ILE A 225 -13.46 2.51 21.82
CA ILE A 225 -14.13 1.21 21.63
C ILE A 225 -13.09 0.11 21.83
N PRO A 226 -13.23 -0.78 22.83
CA PRO A 226 -12.31 -1.89 22.99
C PRO A 226 -12.43 -2.86 21.81
N LEU A 227 -11.34 -3.52 21.50
CA LEU A 227 -11.28 -4.61 20.53
C LEU A 227 -11.05 -5.94 21.26
N ASP A 228 -11.58 -7.04 20.71
CA ASP A 228 -11.26 -8.38 21.22
C ASP A 228 -9.77 -8.68 20.97
N PRO A 229 -8.96 -8.87 22.03
CA PRO A 229 -7.53 -9.12 21.87
C PRO A 229 -7.20 -10.43 21.13
N ASP A 230 -8.10 -11.42 21.12
CA ASP A 230 -7.86 -12.68 20.40
C ASP A 230 -8.12 -12.54 18.89
N ASN A 231 -8.86 -11.51 18.46
CA ASN A 231 -9.10 -11.21 17.04
C ASN A 231 -8.01 -10.30 16.45
N ILE A 232 -7.03 -9.88 17.26
CA ILE A 232 -5.95 -9.00 16.81
C ILE A 232 -4.67 -9.81 16.67
N SER A 233 -4.23 -10.00 15.42
CA SER A 233 -2.87 -10.44 15.16
C SER A 233 -1.91 -9.24 15.23
N VAL A 234 -1.17 -9.12 16.33
CA VAL A 234 -0.15 -8.08 16.46
C VAL A 234 1.14 -8.59 15.83
N ILE A 235 1.49 -8.06 14.66
CA ILE A 235 2.82 -8.27 14.07
C ILE A 235 3.73 -7.17 14.58
N GLN A 236 4.54 -7.49 15.57
CA GLN A 236 5.58 -6.57 16.04
C GLN A 236 6.78 -6.65 15.11
N TYR A 237 7.06 -5.56 14.39
CA TYR A 237 8.24 -5.45 13.54
C TYR A 237 9.05 -4.19 13.86
N SER A 238 10.34 -4.27 13.55
CA SER A 238 11.26 -3.13 13.54
C SER A 238 11.58 -2.76 12.11
N GLU A 239 11.68 -1.47 11.82
CA GLU A 239 12.30 -1.00 10.59
C GLU A 239 13.57 -0.22 10.92
N GLN A 240 14.65 -0.51 10.19
CA GLN A 240 15.97 0.09 10.42
C GLN A 240 16.59 0.43 9.06
N ASN A 241 17.21 1.60 8.97
CA ASN A 241 18.04 1.96 7.82
C ASN A 241 19.36 1.18 7.94
N VAL A 242 19.55 0.23 7.03
CA VAL A 242 20.68 -0.68 6.98
C VAL A 242 20.96 -0.93 5.51
N GLU A 243 22.18 -0.65 5.09
CA GLU A 243 22.58 -0.92 3.71
C GLU A 243 22.98 -2.38 3.54
N ILE A 244 22.37 -3.04 2.57
CA ILE A 244 22.70 -4.38 2.12
C ILE A 244 23.36 -4.24 0.76
N SER A 245 24.63 -4.62 0.69
CA SER A 245 25.46 -4.39 -0.49
C SER A 245 26.36 -5.58 -0.82
N ILE A 246 26.75 -5.67 -2.08
CA ILE A 246 27.77 -6.61 -2.54
C ILE A 246 28.80 -5.78 -3.31
N LYS A 247 30.05 -5.81 -2.86
CA LYS A 247 31.11 -4.90 -3.32
C LYS A 247 30.63 -3.44 -3.18
N ASN A 248 30.55 -2.68 -4.27
CA ASN A 248 30.14 -1.26 -4.27
C ASN A 248 28.67 -1.06 -4.64
N THR A 249 27.90 -2.13 -4.85
CA THR A 249 26.50 -2.04 -5.27
C THR A 249 25.59 -2.22 -4.07
N VAL A 250 24.79 -1.20 -3.74
CA VAL A 250 23.74 -1.26 -2.72
C VAL A 250 22.45 -1.79 -3.35
N PHE A 251 21.90 -2.87 -2.79
CA PHE A 251 20.65 -3.49 -3.24
C PHE A 251 19.46 -3.05 -2.40
N TYR A 252 19.63 -2.97 -1.08
CA TYR A 252 18.59 -2.55 -0.15
C TYR A 252 19.15 -1.52 0.84
N LYS A 253 18.34 -0.54 1.23
CA LYS A 253 18.72 0.53 2.18
C LYS A 253 18.02 0.43 3.54
N LYS A 254 17.13 -0.55 3.67
CA LYS A 254 16.26 -0.71 4.82
C LYS A 254 15.99 -2.18 5.04
N ILE A 255 15.90 -2.58 6.30
CA ILE A 255 15.50 -3.92 6.69
C ILE A 255 14.27 -3.88 7.59
N ARG A 256 13.49 -4.96 7.56
CA ARG A 256 12.41 -5.22 8.50
C ARG A 256 12.73 -6.45 9.34
N ARG A 257 12.63 -6.35 10.66
CA ARG A 257 12.83 -7.49 11.57
C ARG A 257 11.52 -7.87 12.24
N THR A 258 11.22 -9.16 12.34
CA THR A 258 10.07 -9.69 13.11
C THR A 258 10.45 -11.03 13.75
N PHE A 259 9.71 -11.47 14.75
CA PHE A 259 9.79 -12.85 15.21
C PHE A 259 9.06 -13.79 14.26
N ASP A 260 9.56 -15.01 14.15
CA ASP A 260 8.79 -16.10 13.58
C ASP A 260 7.54 -16.36 14.45
N LYS A 261 6.39 -16.53 13.80
CA LYS A 261 5.10 -16.71 14.50
C LYS A 261 5.06 -18.02 15.32
N SER A 262 5.78 -19.04 14.87
CA SER A 262 5.79 -20.37 15.47
C SER A 262 6.91 -20.56 16.50
N ASP A 263 8.05 -19.87 16.34
CA ASP A 263 9.20 -19.95 17.25
C ASP A 263 9.82 -18.58 17.50
N LYS A 264 9.53 -18.00 18.66
CA LYS A 264 10.08 -16.70 19.08
C LYS A 264 11.61 -16.70 19.29
N ASN A 265 12.28 -17.85 19.23
CA ASN A 265 13.74 -17.88 19.19
C ASN A 265 14.30 -17.55 17.80
N LYS A 266 13.45 -17.54 16.76
CA LYS A 266 13.84 -17.18 15.40
C LYS A 266 13.43 -15.73 15.10
N VAL A 267 14.40 -14.96 14.62
CA VAL A 267 14.19 -13.60 14.12
C VAL A 267 14.32 -13.63 12.61
N LEU A 268 13.29 -13.15 11.92
CA LEU A 268 13.26 -12.99 10.47
C LEU A 268 13.74 -11.58 10.13
N VAL A 269 14.77 -11.46 9.30
CA VAL A 269 15.34 -10.18 8.84
C VAL A 269 15.10 -10.06 7.34
N TYR A 270 14.07 -9.32 6.97
CA TYR A 270 13.63 -9.08 5.60
C TYR A 270 14.41 -7.93 4.98
N PHE A 271 14.98 -8.18 3.80
CA PHE A 271 15.58 -7.16 2.94
C PHE A 271 14.55 -6.69 1.89
N SER A 272 13.79 -7.64 1.37
CA SER A 272 12.54 -7.45 0.65
C SER A 272 11.45 -8.33 1.29
N LYS A 273 10.23 -8.37 0.74
CA LYS A 273 9.21 -9.35 1.18
C LYS A 273 9.61 -10.81 0.88
N HIS A 274 10.57 -10.98 -0.01
CA HIS A 274 10.88 -12.20 -0.74
C HIS A 274 12.29 -12.72 -0.41
N VAL A 275 13.18 -11.85 0.06
CA VAL A 275 14.54 -12.17 0.50
C VAL A 275 14.68 -11.85 2.00
N TYR A 276 15.02 -12.84 2.80
CA TYR A 276 15.20 -12.67 4.24
C TYR A 276 16.16 -13.67 4.87
N LEU A 277 16.73 -13.28 6.01
CA LEU A 277 17.49 -14.18 6.88
C LEU A 277 16.63 -14.69 8.02
N ILE A 278 16.92 -15.91 8.49
CA ILE A 278 16.44 -16.45 9.75
C ILE A 278 17.62 -16.55 10.71
N LEU A 279 17.56 -15.78 11.79
CA LEU A 279 18.54 -15.81 12.88
C LEU A 279 17.95 -16.61 14.04
N ASN A 280 18.59 -17.72 14.41
CA ASN A 280 18.23 -18.44 15.62
C ASN A 280 18.96 -17.82 16.82
N ARG A 281 18.27 -17.44 17.89
CA ARG A 281 18.90 -16.88 19.09
C ARG A 281 19.67 -17.90 19.93
N LYS A 282 19.40 -19.20 19.72
CA LYS A 282 20.02 -20.30 20.49
C LYS A 282 21.19 -20.96 19.75
N SER A 283 21.42 -20.64 18.48
CA SER A 283 22.53 -21.16 17.70
C SER A 283 23.12 -20.06 16.84
N SER A 284 24.36 -20.21 16.39
CA SER A 284 24.98 -19.31 15.42
C SER A 284 24.53 -19.57 13.97
N ASN A 285 23.50 -20.39 13.77
CA ASN A 285 23.04 -20.76 12.44
C ASN A 285 22.20 -19.62 11.84
N LEU A 286 22.50 -19.31 10.59
CA LEU A 286 21.88 -18.25 9.83
C LEU A 286 21.36 -18.86 8.52
N ASP A 287 20.04 -18.88 8.35
CA ASP A 287 19.43 -19.43 7.14
C ASP A 287 19.07 -18.29 6.20
N PHE A 288 19.55 -18.35 4.97
CA PHE A 288 19.12 -17.45 3.91
C PHE A 288 17.88 -18.02 3.22
N ARG A 289 16.85 -17.21 3.04
CA ARG A 289 15.60 -17.60 2.38
C ARG A 289 15.30 -16.63 1.25
N PHE A 290 14.95 -17.22 0.12
CA PHE A 290 14.49 -16.52 -1.07
C PHE A 290 13.24 -17.21 -1.60
N LYS A 291 12.24 -16.40 -1.96
CA LYS A 291 11.11 -16.81 -2.77
C LYS A 291 10.85 -15.69 -3.75
N GLU A 292 10.88 -15.98 -5.04
CA GLU A 292 10.66 -15.02 -6.11
C GLU A 292 9.38 -14.18 -5.92
N SER A 293 9.47 -12.90 -6.28
CA SER A 293 8.32 -11.99 -6.33
C SER A 293 7.49 -12.27 -7.58
N ASN A 294 6.18 -12.03 -7.50
CA ASN A 294 5.32 -12.02 -8.67
C ASN A 294 5.46 -10.72 -9.47
N LEU A 295 6.05 -9.67 -8.89
CA LEU A 295 6.33 -8.41 -9.58
C LEU A 295 7.68 -8.48 -10.28
N LEU A 296 7.69 -8.31 -11.61
CA LEU A 296 8.85 -8.55 -12.47
C LEU A 296 10.09 -7.74 -12.06
N ARG A 297 9.95 -6.45 -11.74
CA ARG A 297 11.08 -5.60 -11.34
C ARG A 297 11.58 -5.91 -9.93
N GLU A 298 10.67 -6.20 -8.99
CA GLU A 298 11.06 -6.70 -7.66
C GLU A 298 11.79 -8.03 -7.75
N ALA A 299 11.28 -8.96 -8.57
CA ALA A 299 11.87 -10.26 -8.81
C ALA A 299 13.26 -10.14 -9.46
N SER A 300 13.41 -9.26 -10.45
CA SER A 300 14.71 -8.96 -11.07
C SER A 300 15.72 -8.40 -10.06
N LEU A 301 15.34 -7.45 -9.20
CA LEU A 301 16.20 -6.92 -8.15
C LEU A 301 16.64 -8.00 -7.16
N ASP A 302 15.68 -8.81 -6.69
CA ASP A 302 15.93 -9.86 -5.71
C ASP A 302 16.79 -10.99 -6.29
N LEU A 303 16.51 -11.42 -7.52
CA LEU A 303 17.34 -12.40 -8.24
C LEU A 303 18.75 -11.88 -8.48
N ARG A 304 18.90 -10.60 -8.88
CA ARG A 304 20.23 -9.98 -9.03
C ARG A 304 21.00 -10.00 -7.72
N PHE A 305 20.34 -9.72 -6.60
CA PHE A 305 20.96 -9.81 -5.28
C PHE A 305 21.35 -11.26 -4.95
N VAL A 306 20.44 -12.22 -5.10
CA VAL A 306 20.68 -13.65 -4.80
C VAL A 306 21.82 -14.20 -5.65
N VAL A 307 21.83 -13.94 -6.95
CA VAL A 307 22.94 -14.28 -7.85
C VAL A 307 24.25 -13.66 -7.36
N GLY A 308 24.23 -12.37 -6.99
CA GLY A 308 25.37 -11.72 -6.40
C GLY A 308 25.87 -12.42 -5.12
N VAL A 309 24.97 -12.86 -4.24
CA VAL A 309 25.33 -13.60 -3.02
C VAL A 309 25.98 -14.94 -3.37
N ILE A 310 25.45 -15.66 -4.36
CA ILE A 310 26.00 -16.94 -4.82
C ILE A 310 27.44 -16.74 -5.35
N GLU A 311 27.62 -15.78 -6.26
CA GLU A 311 28.91 -15.51 -6.91
C GLU A 311 29.98 -15.03 -5.93
N ASN A 312 29.59 -14.18 -4.98
CA ASN A 312 30.51 -13.58 -4.02
C ASN A 312 30.56 -14.35 -2.70
N LYS A 313 29.80 -15.45 -2.58
CA LYS A 313 29.70 -16.30 -1.40
C LYS A 313 29.26 -15.57 -0.13
N GLY A 314 28.53 -14.48 -0.26
CA GLY A 314 28.15 -13.61 0.85
C GLY A 314 27.74 -12.21 0.41
N PHE A 315 27.46 -11.35 1.39
CA PHE A 315 27.14 -9.94 1.20
C PHE A 315 27.50 -9.11 2.43
N SER A 316 27.53 -7.79 2.28
CA SER A 316 27.74 -6.85 3.37
C SER A 316 26.41 -6.34 3.92
N MET A 317 26.30 -6.31 5.24
CA MET A 317 25.21 -5.67 5.98
C MET A 317 25.83 -4.58 6.86
N ASP A 318 25.59 -3.32 6.51
CA ASP A 318 26.15 -2.14 7.20
C ASP A 318 27.68 -2.21 7.35
N GLY A 319 28.37 -2.57 6.27
CA GLY A 319 29.83 -2.75 6.24
C GLY A 319 30.33 -4.07 6.83
N THR A 320 29.49 -4.84 7.52
CA THR A 320 29.87 -6.15 8.07
C THR A 320 29.62 -7.27 7.06
N TRP A 321 30.66 -8.02 6.71
CA TRP A 321 30.55 -9.15 5.79
C TRP A 321 29.87 -10.37 6.42
N ILE A 322 28.82 -10.87 5.77
CA ILE A 322 28.11 -12.11 6.11
C ILE A 322 28.55 -13.19 5.11
N ASP A 323 29.27 -14.19 5.62
CA ASP A 323 29.88 -15.26 4.84
C ASP A 323 28.98 -16.50 4.74
N PHE A 324 28.73 -16.95 3.51
CA PHE A 324 28.00 -18.17 3.16
C PHE A 324 28.83 -19.16 2.33
N SER A 325 30.15 -18.97 2.26
CA SER A 325 31.07 -19.79 1.46
C SER A 325 31.00 -21.30 1.73
N LYS A 326 30.62 -21.70 2.95
CA LYS A 326 30.46 -23.11 3.36
C LYS A 326 29.08 -23.69 3.05
N SER A 327 28.09 -22.84 2.77
CA SER A 327 26.69 -23.22 2.59
C SER A 327 26.26 -23.20 1.12
N ILE A 328 26.98 -22.47 0.26
CA ILE A 328 26.65 -22.31 -1.15
C ILE A 328 27.36 -23.41 -1.96
N ASN A 329 26.56 -24.23 -2.66
CA ASN A 329 27.02 -25.10 -3.73
C ASN A 329 26.53 -24.53 -5.07
N SER A 330 27.42 -23.89 -5.82
CA SER A 330 27.09 -23.20 -7.08
C SER A 330 26.61 -24.15 -8.19
N ASP A 331 26.94 -25.44 -8.10
CA ASP A 331 26.67 -26.40 -9.18
C ASP A 331 25.31 -27.11 -9.03
N SER A 332 24.50 -26.73 -8.04
CA SER A 332 23.20 -27.38 -7.82
C SER A 332 22.20 -27.01 -8.94
N PRO A 333 21.25 -27.92 -9.27
CA PRO A 333 20.19 -27.63 -10.24
C PRO A 333 19.37 -26.38 -9.88
N ASP A 334 19.15 -26.15 -8.59
CA ASP A 334 18.43 -24.96 -8.09
C ASP A 334 19.17 -23.66 -8.43
N MET A 335 20.50 -23.65 -8.32
CA MET A 335 21.31 -22.47 -8.65
C MET A 335 21.27 -22.19 -10.15
N LYS A 336 21.38 -23.22 -11.01
CA LYS A 336 21.26 -23.05 -12.46
C LYS A 336 19.93 -22.42 -12.85
N ARG A 337 18.83 -22.88 -12.25
CA ARG A 337 17.51 -22.28 -12.44
C ARG A 337 17.49 -20.81 -12.01
N ILE A 338 18.04 -20.47 -10.84
CA ILE A 338 18.13 -19.07 -10.37
C ILE A 338 18.89 -18.18 -11.38
N TYR A 339 19.98 -18.68 -11.98
CA TYR A 339 20.72 -17.93 -13.00
C TYR A 339 19.90 -17.72 -14.29
N GLU A 340 19.17 -18.73 -14.74
CA GLU A 340 18.29 -18.65 -15.91
C GLU A 340 17.13 -17.66 -15.67
N ASP A 341 16.48 -17.77 -14.52
CA ASP A 341 15.39 -16.86 -14.10
C ASP A 341 15.91 -15.42 -13.98
N TYR A 342 17.07 -15.22 -13.35
CA TYR A 342 17.73 -13.91 -13.27
C TYR A 342 17.99 -13.33 -14.66
N LYS A 343 18.61 -14.12 -15.55
CA LYS A 343 18.94 -13.67 -16.91
C LYS A 343 17.70 -13.23 -17.65
N LYS A 344 16.66 -14.07 -17.68
CA LYS A 344 15.41 -13.77 -18.38
C LYS A 344 14.76 -12.51 -17.82
N GLN A 345 14.60 -12.40 -16.50
CA GLN A 345 13.90 -11.26 -15.90
C GLN A 345 14.69 -9.96 -16.03
N ASN A 346 16.00 -10.00 -15.80
CA ASN A 346 16.84 -8.81 -15.94
C ASN A 346 16.84 -8.29 -17.39
N GLU A 347 16.97 -9.18 -18.39
CA GLU A 347 16.88 -8.79 -19.81
C GLU A 347 15.50 -8.25 -20.18
N THR A 348 14.40 -8.85 -19.67
CA THR A 348 13.04 -8.32 -19.89
C THR A 348 12.86 -6.94 -19.25
N VAL A 349 13.35 -6.72 -18.02
CA VAL A 349 13.29 -5.41 -17.37
C VAL A 349 14.07 -4.37 -18.16
N GLN A 350 15.28 -4.70 -18.63
CA GLN A 350 16.07 -3.82 -19.49
C GLN A 350 15.36 -3.50 -20.82
N ALA A 351 14.66 -4.47 -21.40
CA ALA A 351 13.86 -4.25 -22.61
C ALA A 351 12.72 -3.24 -22.34
N LEU A 352 12.00 -3.38 -21.23
CA LEU A 352 10.95 -2.45 -20.82
C LEU A 352 11.51 -1.05 -20.52
N ASP A 353 12.67 -0.95 -19.86
CA ASP A 353 13.37 0.32 -19.63
C ASP A 353 13.75 1.00 -20.96
N THR A 354 14.21 0.23 -21.95
CA THR A 354 14.53 0.71 -23.30
C THR A 354 13.30 1.24 -24.04
N LEU A 355 12.12 0.71 -23.72
CA LEU A 355 10.83 1.20 -24.21
C LEU A 355 10.29 2.40 -23.40
N GLY A 356 10.98 2.82 -22.33
CA GLY A 356 10.52 3.91 -21.44
C GLY A 356 9.42 3.49 -20.45
N ILE A 357 9.16 2.19 -20.29
CA ILE A 357 8.05 1.67 -19.49
C ILE A 357 8.51 1.45 -18.05
N ASN A 358 8.16 2.36 -17.15
CA ASN A 358 8.55 2.26 -15.73
C ASN A 358 7.56 1.46 -14.86
N LYS A 359 6.39 1.09 -15.40
CA LYS A 359 5.39 0.30 -14.68
C LYS A 359 5.94 -1.10 -14.39
N ASP A 360 5.75 -1.58 -13.17
CA ASP A 360 6.07 -2.96 -12.80
C ASP A 360 4.93 -3.91 -13.19
N ILE A 361 5.24 -5.15 -13.55
CA ILE A 361 4.27 -6.11 -14.11
C ILE A 361 4.06 -7.24 -13.12
N ASP A 362 2.80 -7.54 -12.83
CA ASP A 362 2.42 -8.70 -12.03
C ASP A 362 2.31 -9.96 -12.91
N ILE A 363 3.34 -10.82 -12.84
CA ILE A 363 3.48 -12.02 -13.67
C ILE A 363 2.33 -13.01 -13.40
N ASP A 364 1.80 -13.06 -12.16
CA ASP A 364 0.72 -13.98 -11.79
C ASP A 364 -0.61 -13.63 -12.47
N LYS A 365 -0.76 -12.41 -13.01
CA LYS A 365 -1.95 -11.98 -13.75
C LYS A 365 -1.87 -12.23 -15.25
N LEU A 366 -0.73 -12.68 -15.76
CA LEU A 366 -0.50 -12.82 -17.19
C LEU A 366 -1.09 -14.13 -17.72
N SER A 367 -1.84 -14.03 -18.81
CA SER A 367 -2.28 -15.20 -19.56
C SER A 367 -1.12 -15.82 -20.36
N SER A 368 -1.29 -17.04 -20.88
CA SER A 368 -0.30 -17.62 -21.80
C SER A 368 -0.07 -16.78 -23.06
N GLN A 369 -1.04 -15.96 -23.48
CA GLN A 369 -0.86 -15.04 -24.59
C GLN A 369 -0.03 -13.82 -24.18
N ASP A 370 -0.20 -13.32 -22.97
CA ASP A 370 0.57 -12.18 -22.45
C ASP A 370 2.03 -12.55 -22.23
N LEU A 371 2.30 -13.77 -21.73
CA LEU A 371 3.65 -14.30 -21.63
C LEU A 371 4.36 -14.37 -22.98
N LYS A 372 3.63 -14.75 -24.06
CA LYS A 372 4.19 -14.71 -25.42
C LYS A 372 4.50 -13.29 -25.87
N LYS A 373 3.66 -12.30 -25.58
CA LYS A 373 3.94 -10.88 -25.88
C LYS A 373 5.21 -10.41 -25.15
N LEU A 374 5.38 -10.79 -23.88
CA LEU A 374 6.60 -10.50 -23.13
C LEU A 374 7.83 -11.21 -23.71
N ASP A 375 7.71 -12.46 -24.15
CA ASP A 375 8.81 -13.17 -24.82
C ASP A 375 9.22 -12.46 -26.12
N ILE A 376 8.26 -11.93 -26.90
CA ILE A 376 8.54 -11.11 -28.10
C ILE A 376 9.35 -9.86 -27.71
N ILE A 377 8.97 -9.15 -26.65
CA ILE A 377 9.69 -7.97 -26.16
C ILE A 377 11.10 -8.35 -25.67
N TRP A 378 11.21 -9.43 -24.91
CA TRP A 378 12.49 -9.93 -24.39
C TRP A 378 13.46 -10.32 -25.49
N ILE A 379 13.03 -11.12 -26.47
CA ILE A 379 13.87 -11.56 -27.59
C ILE A 379 14.19 -10.38 -28.51
N GLY A 380 13.16 -9.63 -28.93
CA GLY A 380 13.30 -8.61 -29.97
C GLY A 380 13.93 -7.30 -29.49
N ILE A 381 13.56 -6.80 -28.31
CA ILE A 381 14.10 -5.55 -27.75
C ILE A 381 15.26 -5.82 -26.80
N GLY A 382 15.12 -6.81 -25.92
CA GLY A 382 16.14 -7.13 -24.91
C GLY A 382 17.41 -7.74 -25.50
N LYS A 383 17.26 -8.83 -26.26
CA LYS A 383 18.39 -9.52 -26.93
C LYS A 383 18.75 -8.94 -28.30
N LYS A 384 17.84 -8.20 -28.92
CA LYS A 384 17.97 -7.70 -30.30
C LYS A 384 18.10 -8.83 -31.32
N GLU A 385 17.37 -9.92 -31.11
CA GLU A 385 17.34 -11.09 -31.98
C GLU A 385 16.05 -11.12 -32.83
N ILE A 386 16.07 -11.87 -33.94
CA ILE A 386 14.88 -12.13 -34.75
C ILE A 386 13.89 -12.99 -33.96
N VAL A 387 12.62 -12.58 -33.97
CA VAL A 387 11.54 -13.31 -33.33
C VAL A 387 10.86 -14.21 -34.35
N HIS A 388 10.89 -15.52 -34.11
CA HIS A 388 10.22 -16.50 -34.96
C HIS A 388 8.85 -16.94 -34.38
N GLY A 389 8.01 -17.52 -35.23
CA GLY A 389 6.74 -18.14 -34.82
C GLY A 389 5.54 -17.18 -34.70
N ILE A 390 5.68 -15.94 -35.15
CA ILE A 390 4.55 -15.02 -35.36
C ILE A 390 3.87 -15.42 -36.68
N LYS A 391 2.57 -15.73 -36.64
CA LYS A 391 1.83 -16.30 -37.79
C LYS A 391 1.78 -15.38 -39.02
N GLU A 392 1.86 -14.08 -38.81
CA GLU A 392 1.67 -13.09 -39.86
C GLU A 392 3.01 -12.72 -40.49
N GLU A 393 3.25 -13.18 -41.72
CA GLU A 393 4.46 -12.90 -42.51
C GLU A 393 4.41 -11.51 -43.18
N LYS A 394 4.06 -10.48 -42.39
CA LYS A 394 3.98 -9.09 -42.85
C LYS A 394 4.52 -8.14 -41.80
N SER A 395 4.98 -6.98 -42.28
CA SER A 395 5.38 -5.88 -41.43
C SER A 395 4.19 -5.03 -41.01
N GLY A 396 4.19 -4.51 -39.78
CA GLY A 396 3.12 -3.64 -39.32
C GLY A 396 3.21 -3.21 -37.85
N PHE A 397 2.39 -2.24 -37.50
CA PHE A 397 2.20 -1.82 -36.12
C PHE A 397 1.35 -2.83 -35.35
N VAL A 398 1.79 -3.18 -34.14
CA VAL A 398 1.06 -4.04 -33.23
C VAL A 398 0.92 -3.36 -31.87
N LYS A 399 -0.24 -3.55 -31.24
CA LYS A 399 -0.54 -3.08 -29.88
C LYS A 399 -0.54 -4.27 -28.95
N PHE A 400 0.33 -4.26 -27.96
CA PHE A 400 0.40 -5.26 -26.90
C PHE A 400 -0.13 -4.68 -25.61
N SER A 401 -1.20 -5.28 -25.09
CA SER A 401 -1.70 -5.00 -23.74
C SER A 401 -1.50 -6.24 -22.87
N PHE A 402 -0.94 -6.06 -21.68
CA PHE A 402 -0.76 -7.10 -20.66
C PHE A 402 -0.62 -6.46 -19.27
N ASP A 403 -1.27 -7.04 -18.25
CA ASP A 403 -1.46 -6.41 -16.94
C ASP A 403 -1.95 -4.95 -17.08
N LYS A 404 -1.15 -3.96 -16.67
CA LYS A 404 -1.43 -2.52 -16.75
C LYS A 404 -0.55 -1.78 -17.76
N VAL A 405 0.14 -2.53 -18.62
CA VAL A 405 1.08 -2.01 -19.61
C VAL A 405 0.47 -2.12 -21.00
N ASN A 406 0.52 -1.03 -21.76
CA ASN A 406 0.18 -0.98 -23.17
C ASN A 406 1.37 -0.49 -23.98
N VAL A 407 1.78 -1.25 -24.99
CA VAL A 407 2.93 -0.94 -25.83
C VAL A 407 2.51 -1.00 -27.28
N MET A 408 2.97 -0.04 -28.09
CA MET A 408 2.90 -0.16 -29.54
C MET A 408 4.30 -0.38 -30.11
N LEU A 409 4.44 -1.44 -30.90
CA LEU A 409 5.69 -1.85 -31.53
C LEU A 409 5.50 -1.92 -33.05
N PHE A 410 6.58 -1.78 -33.80
CA PHE A 410 6.60 -2.13 -35.21
C PHE A 410 7.30 -3.47 -35.38
N LEU A 411 6.62 -4.43 -35.98
CA LEU A 411 7.20 -5.71 -36.37
C LEU A 411 7.61 -5.61 -37.83
N TYR A 412 8.89 -5.72 -38.13
CA TYR A 412 9.40 -5.78 -39.50
C TYR A 412 9.65 -7.24 -39.88
N TYR A 413 8.93 -7.76 -40.87
CA TYR A 413 9.13 -9.12 -41.35
C TYR A 413 10.37 -9.22 -42.23
N ASP A 414 11.32 -10.06 -41.81
CA ASP A 414 12.52 -10.41 -42.54
C ASP A 414 12.28 -11.73 -43.30
N SER A 415 12.19 -11.64 -44.63
CA SER A 415 11.84 -12.78 -45.49
C SER A 415 12.97 -13.81 -45.63
N GLU A 416 14.23 -13.40 -45.41
CA GLU A 416 15.38 -14.31 -45.46
C GLU A 416 15.43 -15.19 -44.21
N GLU A 417 15.27 -14.57 -43.04
CA GLU A 417 15.28 -15.28 -41.75
C GLU A 417 13.92 -15.89 -41.36
N LYS A 418 12.83 -15.54 -42.08
CA LYS A 418 11.45 -15.95 -41.79
C LYS A 418 11.08 -15.66 -40.34
N GLY A 419 11.21 -14.39 -39.95
CA GLY A 419 10.90 -13.90 -38.61
C GLY A 419 10.77 -12.39 -38.58
N HIS A 420 10.62 -11.82 -37.38
CA HIS A 420 10.37 -10.39 -37.21
C HIS A 420 11.47 -9.71 -36.40
N LYS A 421 11.96 -8.57 -36.91
CA LYS A 421 12.67 -7.57 -36.09
C LYS A 421 11.62 -6.78 -35.32
N VAL A 422 11.83 -6.62 -34.02
CA VAL A 422 10.92 -5.86 -33.14
C VAL A 422 11.52 -4.50 -32.88
N ILE A 423 10.79 -3.44 -33.20
CA ILE A 423 11.31 -2.08 -33.19
C ILE A 423 10.38 -1.19 -32.37
N ASN A 424 10.97 -0.32 -31.55
CA ASN A 424 10.24 0.78 -30.90
C ASN A 424 10.10 1.93 -31.90
N PRO A 425 8.90 2.21 -32.43
CA PRO A 425 8.73 3.23 -33.45
C PRO A 425 8.94 4.66 -32.92
N PHE A 426 8.93 4.87 -31.59
CA PHE A 426 8.94 6.21 -30.98
C PHE A 426 10.30 6.65 -30.41
N ASN A 427 11.39 5.91 -30.67
CA ASN A 427 12.74 6.27 -30.22
C ASN A 427 13.59 6.83 -31.38
N SER A 428 14.44 7.83 -31.11
CA SER A 428 15.23 8.55 -32.12
C SER A 428 16.22 7.70 -32.93
N LEU A 429 16.55 6.50 -32.43
CA LEU A 429 17.47 5.55 -33.08
C LEU A 429 16.80 4.69 -34.18
N SER A 430 15.46 4.65 -34.28
CA SER A 430 14.75 3.87 -35.32
C SER A 430 14.89 4.45 -36.73
N SER A 431 15.46 5.63 -36.83
CA SER A 431 15.45 6.46 -38.02
C SER A 431 16.52 6.10 -39.07
N SER A 432 17.21 4.97 -38.88
CA SER A 432 18.00 4.25 -39.89
C SER A 432 17.53 2.80 -40.09
N GLU A 433 16.49 2.35 -39.38
CA GLU A 433 16.08 0.93 -39.34
C GLU A 433 14.69 0.70 -39.96
N ILE A 434 13.84 1.72 -40.07
CA ILE A 434 12.53 1.63 -40.74
C ILE A 434 12.27 2.90 -41.56
N ASP A 435 11.96 2.69 -42.85
CA ASP A 435 11.36 3.70 -43.70
C ASP A 435 9.84 3.49 -43.71
N ILE A 436 9.12 4.28 -42.90
CA ILE A 436 7.65 4.34 -42.98
C ILE A 436 7.32 5.36 -44.06
N ALA A 437 6.58 4.94 -45.08
CA ALA A 437 6.17 5.82 -46.16
C ALA A 437 4.68 5.68 -46.48
N PHE A 438 4.03 6.81 -46.74
CA PHE A 438 2.72 6.81 -47.38
C PHE A 438 2.87 6.73 -48.88
N LYS A 439 1.91 6.05 -49.50
CA LYS A 439 1.78 5.99 -50.95
C LYS A 439 0.82 7.07 -51.40
N THR A 440 1.28 8.02 -52.21
CA THR A 440 0.46 9.09 -52.76
C THR A 440 -0.48 8.56 -53.85
N GLU A 441 -1.47 9.38 -54.27
CA GLU A 441 -2.33 9.08 -55.42
C GLU A 441 -1.53 8.90 -56.72
N GLU A 442 -0.37 9.56 -56.81
CA GLU A 442 0.59 9.46 -57.92
C GLU A 442 1.52 8.25 -57.82
N ASN A 443 1.24 7.30 -56.90
CA ASN A 443 2.03 6.08 -56.70
C ASN A 443 3.45 6.31 -56.12
N GLU A 444 3.77 7.51 -55.62
CA GLU A 444 5.05 7.83 -54.98
C GLU A 444 5.05 7.49 -53.49
N TYR A 445 6.22 7.20 -52.93
CA TYR A 445 6.37 6.90 -51.50
C TYR A 445 7.03 8.07 -50.77
N ILE A 446 6.31 8.70 -49.85
CA ILE A 446 6.81 9.80 -49.02
C ILE A 446 7.08 9.28 -47.61
N GLN A 447 8.33 9.40 -47.15
CA GLN A 447 8.69 9.02 -45.80
C GLN A 447 8.03 9.94 -44.77
N VAL A 448 7.53 9.36 -43.68
CA VAL A 448 6.76 10.09 -42.68
C VAL A 448 7.14 9.71 -41.25
N SER A 449 6.83 10.62 -40.35
CA SER A 449 6.98 10.41 -38.91
C SER A 449 6.11 9.23 -38.44
N PRO A 450 6.64 8.23 -37.71
CA PRO A 450 5.87 7.13 -37.13
C PRO A 450 4.73 7.60 -36.23
N PHE A 451 4.84 8.79 -35.63
CA PHE A 451 3.82 9.33 -34.74
C PHE A 451 2.49 9.65 -35.45
N VAL A 452 2.46 9.73 -36.78
CA VAL A 452 1.24 9.99 -37.55
C VAL A 452 0.14 8.95 -37.33
N VAL A 453 0.51 7.71 -37.01
CA VAL A 453 -0.47 6.62 -36.83
C VAL A 453 -1.23 6.70 -35.50
N LEU A 454 -0.83 7.61 -34.61
CA LEU A 454 -1.39 7.72 -33.27
C LEU A 454 -2.76 8.39 -33.30
N THR A 455 -3.73 7.70 -32.71
CA THR A 455 -5.07 8.23 -32.43
C THR A 455 -5.13 8.84 -31.02
N GLU A 456 -6.21 9.56 -30.69
CA GLU A 456 -6.49 10.04 -29.33
C GLU A 456 -6.34 8.91 -28.30
N LYS A 457 -7.01 7.76 -28.55
CA LYS A 457 -6.99 6.60 -27.64
C LYS A 457 -5.62 5.97 -27.49
N ASP A 458 -4.79 6.06 -28.53
CA ASP A 458 -3.40 5.59 -28.48
C ASP A 458 -2.54 6.48 -27.58
N ILE A 459 -2.68 7.79 -27.72
CA ILE A 459 -1.98 8.79 -26.89
C ILE A 459 -2.38 8.64 -25.42
N GLU A 460 -3.67 8.41 -25.15
CA GLU A 460 -4.19 8.17 -23.80
C GLU A 460 -3.58 6.92 -23.17
N SER A 461 -3.51 5.80 -23.91
CA SER A 461 -3.32 4.48 -23.30
C SER A 461 -1.92 3.87 -23.44
N ILE A 462 -1.15 4.22 -24.49
CA ILE A 462 0.15 3.59 -24.76
C ILE A 462 1.27 4.22 -23.91
N ASP A 463 2.15 3.36 -23.40
CA ASP A 463 3.16 3.70 -22.41
C ASP A 463 4.54 4.00 -23.00
N ASN A 464 4.84 3.52 -24.21
CA ASN A 464 6.16 3.70 -24.83
C ASN A 464 6.23 4.89 -25.81
N ILE A 465 5.25 5.79 -25.80
CA ILE A 465 5.28 7.02 -26.61
C ILE A 465 6.20 8.02 -25.91
N ASP A 466 7.31 8.40 -26.56
CA ASP A 466 8.15 9.51 -26.13
C ASP A 466 7.64 10.82 -26.76
N PHE A 467 6.76 11.53 -26.04
CA PHE A 467 6.20 12.80 -26.51
C PHE A 467 7.29 13.82 -26.85
N SER A 468 8.43 13.81 -26.16
CA SER A 468 9.52 14.77 -26.41
C SER A 468 10.15 14.65 -27.81
N LYS A 469 9.85 13.57 -28.54
CA LYS A 469 10.42 13.29 -29.87
C LYS A 469 9.49 13.65 -31.01
N ILE A 470 8.20 13.92 -30.77
CA ILE A 470 7.19 14.13 -31.82
C ILE A 470 7.66 15.15 -32.85
N THR A 471 7.88 16.40 -32.46
CA THR A 471 8.26 17.47 -33.40
C THR A 471 9.58 17.20 -34.09
N SER A 472 10.58 16.69 -33.36
CA SER A 472 11.89 16.36 -33.95
C SER A 472 11.81 15.26 -35.00
N SER A 473 10.88 14.30 -34.82
CA SER A 473 10.60 13.25 -35.79
C SER A 473 10.05 13.83 -37.10
N PHE A 474 9.03 14.70 -37.03
CA PHE A 474 8.51 15.37 -38.22
C PHE A 474 9.55 16.25 -38.92
N LYS A 475 10.38 16.99 -38.16
CA LYS A 475 11.49 17.80 -38.72
C LYS A 475 12.51 16.96 -39.49
N LYS A 476 12.75 15.71 -39.10
CA LYS A 476 13.74 14.83 -39.74
C LYS A 476 13.33 14.40 -41.15
N PHE A 477 12.07 14.02 -41.36
CA PHE A 477 11.61 13.50 -42.66
C PHE A 477 11.32 14.62 -43.68
N GLY A 478 11.23 15.86 -43.22
CA GLY A 478 10.77 16.99 -44.04
C GLY A 478 9.25 17.03 -44.11
N MET A 479 8.69 18.24 -44.15
CA MET A 479 7.24 18.42 -44.29
C MET A 479 6.92 18.78 -45.74
N THR A 480 6.00 18.04 -46.35
CA THR A 480 5.40 18.38 -47.64
C THR A 480 4.00 18.96 -47.43
N LYS A 481 3.42 19.57 -48.47
CA LYS A 481 2.05 20.11 -48.39
C LYS A 481 1.03 18.99 -48.14
N GLU A 482 1.27 17.83 -48.70
CA GLU A 482 0.45 16.61 -48.60
C GLU A 482 0.47 16.02 -47.20
N PHE A 483 1.59 16.16 -46.48
CA PHE A 483 1.77 15.60 -45.13
C PHE A 483 1.39 16.58 -44.00
N PHE A 484 1.15 17.86 -44.33
CA PHE A 484 0.73 18.87 -43.36
C PHE A 484 -0.58 18.51 -42.62
N PRO A 485 -1.64 18.01 -43.30
CA PRO A 485 -2.90 17.65 -42.64
C PRO A 485 -2.74 16.56 -41.58
N ASP A 486 -1.84 15.60 -41.81
CA ASP A 486 -1.54 14.50 -40.90
C ASP A 486 -0.90 14.98 -39.59
N ALA A 487 0.08 15.87 -39.68
CA ALA A 487 0.72 16.47 -38.51
C ALA A 487 -0.28 17.34 -37.72
N ASN A 488 -1.16 18.05 -38.42
CA ASN A 488 -2.24 18.81 -37.81
C ASN A 488 -3.28 17.88 -37.15
N GLY A 489 -3.63 16.76 -37.78
CA GLY A 489 -4.52 15.74 -37.23
C GLY A 489 -3.96 15.13 -35.94
N LEU A 490 -2.66 14.83 -35.91
CA LEU A 490 -1.97 14.38 -34.70
C LEU A 490 -2.05 15.45 -33.59
N LEU A 491 -1.81 16.73 -33.90
CA LEU A 491 -1.95 17.81 -32.92
C LEU A 491 -3.36 17.84 -32.31
N LEU A 492 -4.41 17.72 -33.12
CA LEU A 492 -5.79 17.67 -32.62
C LEU A 492 -6.00 16.43 -31.72
N ALA A 493 -5.52 15.25 -32.13
CA ALA A 493 -5.59 14.05 -31.30
C ALA A 493 -4.86 14.21 -29.95
N MET A 494 -3.72 14.91 -29.93
CA MET A 494 -3.00 15.22 -28.69
C MET A 494 -3.80 16.14 -27.76
N LEU A 495 -4.53 17.12 -28.30
CA LEU A 495 -5.37 18.02 -27.49
C LEU A 495 -6.59 17.31 -26.91
N LEU A 496 -7.24 16.45 -27.70
CA LEU A 496 -8.34 15.61 -27.21
C LEU A 496 -7.86 14.68 -26.08
N ALA A 497 -6.74 14.00 -26.28
CA ALA A 497 -6.16 13.12 -25.27
C ALA A 497 -5.75 13.90 -24.01
N PHE A 498 -5.19 15.11 -24.15
CA PHE A 498 -4.88 15.96 -23.01
C PHE A 498 -6.12 16.31 -22.18
N ASP A 499 -7.22 16.73 -22.83
CA ASP A 499 -8.45 17.09 -22.13
C ASP A 499 -9.04 15.92 -21.33
N SER A 500 -8.86 14.70 -21.84
CA SER A 500 -9.28 13.44 -21.22
C SER A 500 -8.43 13.07 -20.00
N ILE A 501 -7.10 13.19 -20.08
CA ILE A 501 -6.18 12.69 -19.03
C ILE A 501 -5.72 13.74 -18.03
N ARG A 502 -5.96 15.04 -18.25
CA ARG A 502 -5.35 16.15 -17.47
C ARG A 502 -5.56 16.08 -15.95
N TYR A 503 -6.63 15.44 -15.50
CA TYR A 503 -6.94 15.31 -14.06
C TYR A 503 -6.54 13.96 -13.46
N GLU A 504 -6.31 12.93 -14.29
CA GLU A 504 -6.00 11.57 -13.83
C GLU A 504 -4.49 11.26 -13.90
N GLU A 505 -3.79 11.78 -14.93
CA GLU A 505 -2.38 11.52 -15.18
C GLU A 505 -1.57 12.82 -15.35
N GLU A 506 -1.51 13.66 -14.30
CA GLU A 506 -0.90 15.00 -14.33
C GLU A 506 0.49 15.05 -15.01
N LYS A 507 1.37 14.09 -14.72
CA LYS A 507 2.72 14.03 -15.33
C LYS A 507 2.68 13.74 -16.83
N LYS A 508 1.84 12.79 -17.25
CA LYS A 508 1.68 12.42 -18.66
C LYS A 508 1.01 13.56 -19.42
N ALA A 509 -0.04 14.15 -18.84
CA ALA A 509 -0.73 15.33 -19.37
C ALA A 509 0.22 16.51 -19.57
N LYS A 510 1.11 16.77 -18.60
CA LYS A 510 2.09 17.84 -18.70
C LYS A 510 3.08 17.62 -19.85
N ALA A 511 3.64 16.42 -19.96
CA ALA A 511 4.53 16.07 -21.08
C ALA A 511 3.82 16.16 -22.44
N LEU A 512 2.56 15.74 -22.50
CA LEU A 512 1.74 15.78 -23.70
C LEU A 512 1.44 17.22 -24.16
N ILE A 513 0.98 18.09 -23.26
CA ILE A 513 0.66 19.48 -23.63
C ILE A 513 1.90 20.29 -24.00
N ASP A 514 3.04 20.03 -23.34
CA ASP A 514 4.31 20.67 -23.70
C ASP A 514 4.76 20.25 -25.11
N SER A 515 4.60 18.96 -25.45
CA SER A 515 4.86 18.48 -26.81
C SER A 515 3.84 19.00 -27.83
N ALA A 516 2.57 19.13 -27.46
CA ALA A 516 1.54 19.69 -28.34
C ALA A 516 1.85 21.14 -28.67
N LEU A 517 2.31 21.92 -27.68
CA LEU A 517 2.71 23.31 -27.88
C LEU A 517 3.91 23.43 -28.81
N ASP A 518 4.93 22.58 -28.64
CA ASP A 518 6.10 22.55 -29.53
C ASP A 518 5.70 22.21 -30.98
N LEU A 519 4.85 21.19 -31.16
CA LEU A 519 4.33 20.81 -32.48
C LEU A 519 3.49 21.94 -33.10
N ALA A 520 2.57 22.52 -32.35
CA ALA A 520 1.70 23.61 -32.83
C ALA A 520 2.50 24.87 -33.21
N SER A 521 3.51 25.23 -32.41
CA SER A 521 4.40 26.36 -32.69
C SER A 521 5.16 26.13 -34.00
N TRP A 522 5.71 24.93 -34.17
CA TRP A 522 6.45 24.58 -35.38
C TRP A 522 5.56 24.57 -36.64
N LEU A 523 4.34 24.02 -36.56
CA LEU A 523 3.39 24.02 -37.67
C LEU A 523 2.98 25.45 -38.07
N LEU A 524 2.76 26.33 -37.08
CA LEU A 524 2.46 27.75 -37.32
C LEU A 524 3.61 28.48 -38.04
N GLU A 525 4.84 28.28 -37.60
CA GLU A 525 6.03 28.85 -38.25
C GLU A 525 6.19 28.33 -39.69
N LEU A 526 6.02 27.03 -39.88
CA LEU A 526 6.13 26.39 -41.19
C LEU A 526 5.07 26.91 -42.17
N ASN A 527 3.83 27.10 -41.71
CA ASN A 527 2.75 27.68 -42.52
C ASN A 527 3.09 29.10 -42.97
N LYS A 528 3.63 29.93 -42.08
CA LYS A 528 4.06 31.31 -42.39
C LYS A 528 5.18 31.36 -43.43
N GLN A 529 6.11 30.41 -43.40
CA GLN A 529 7.23 30.35 -44.33
C GLN A 529 6.82 29.89 -45.74
N ASN A 530 5.91 28.93 -45.84
CA ASN A 530 5.55 28.28 -47.10
C ASN A 530 4.23 28.80 -47.71
N ASN A 531 3.54 29.71 -47.02
CA ASN A 531 2.28 30.32 -47.45
C ASN A 531 1.21 29.28 -47.82
N TYR A 532 1.07 28.23 -47.00
CA TYR A 532 -0.02 27.26 -47.16
C TYR A 532 -1.38 27.91 -46.83
N ASP A 533 -2.44 27.48 -47.51
CA ASP A 533 -3.81 28.00 -47.44
C ASP A 533 -4.54 27.66 -46.11
N ASN A 534 -3.78 27.43 -45.02
CA ASN A 534 -4.26 26.97 -43.71
C ASN A 534 -3.86 27.90 -42.56
N SER A 535 -3.53 29.16 -42.85
CA SER A 535 -2.96 30.09 -41.85
C SER A 535 -3.84 30.27 -40.62
N LEU A 536 -5.15 30.38 -40.80
CA LEU A 536 -6.07 30.54 -39.68
C LEU A 536 -6.15 29.28 -38.81
N ASN A 537 -6.29 28.11 -39.42
CA ASN A 537 -6.36 26.83 -38.70
C ASN A 537 -5.13 26.59 -37.83
N CYS A 538 -3.94 26.85 -38.36
CA CYS A 538 -2.68 26.71 -37.60
C CYS A 538 -2.65 27.64 -36.38
N GLN A 539 -3.15 28.86 -36.57
CA GLN A 539 -3.18 29.87 -35.53
C GLN A 539 -4.21 29.55 -34.43
N VAL A 540 -5.42 29.15 -34.82
CA VAL A 540 -6.44 28.65 -33.89
C VAL A 540 -5.90 27.46 -33.10
N ASN A 541 -5.24 26.50 -33.77
CA ASN A 541 -4.67 25.31 -33.15
C ASN A 541 -3.56 25.65 -32.14
N TYR A 542 -2.65 26.56 -32.48
CA TYR A 542 -1.66 27.07 -31.54
C TYR A 542 -2.31 27.75 -30.33
N LEU A 543 -3.25 28.67 -30.56
CA LEU A 543 -3.86 29.44 -29.47
C LEU A 543 -4.76 28.59 -28.57
N GLN A 544 -5.46 27.59 -29.10
CA GLN A 544 -6.20 26.64 -28.26
C GLN A 544 -5.28 25.74 -27.43
N THR A 545 -4.06 25.47 -27.89
CA THR A 545 -3.04 24.79 -27.08
C THR A 545 -2.57 25.70 -25.95
N VAL A 546 -2.25 26.97 -26.24
CA VAL A 546 -1.87 27.96 -25.21
C VAL A 546 -2.99 28.12 -24.18
N ARG A 547 -4.26 28.17 -24.62
CA ARG A 547 -5.42 28.34 -23.74
C ARG A 547 -5.59 27.21 -22.71
N ARG A 548 -5.11 26.01 -23.02
CA ARG A 548 -5.08 24.83 -22.11
C ARG A 548 -3.95 24.89 -21.09
N ILE A 549 -2.89 25.64 -21.38
CA ILE A 549 -1.78 25.88 -20.46
C ILE A 549 -2.10 27.03 -19.50
N GLY A 550 -2.81 28.05 -19.99
CA GLY A 550 -3.23 29.20 -19.20
C GLY A 550 -4.04 30.22 -20.02
N SER A 551 -4.29 31.40 -19.48
CA SER A 551 -5.03 32.45 -20.20
C SER A 551 -4.24 33.02 -21.37
N LEU A 552 -4.94 33.33 -22.47
CA LEU A 552 -4.35 34.06 -23.59
C LEU A 552 -3.97 35.49 -23.20
N THR A 553 -2.83 35.96 -23.70
CA THR A 553 -2.35 37.33 -23.51
C THR A 553 -3.19 38.35 -24.31
N THR A 554 -3.08 39.63 -23.94
CA THR A 554 -3.78 40.71 -24.66
C THR A 554 -3.33 40.80 -26.12
N GLU A 555 -2.04 40.57 -26.40
CA GLU A 555 -1.46 40.56 -27.74
C GLU A 555 -2.05 39.42 -28.58
N GLN A 556 -2.15 38.21 -28.03
CA GLN A 556 -2.77 37.06 -28.70
C GLN A 556 -4.26 37.28 -28.97
N LYS A 557 -5.00 37.88 -28.02
CA LYS A 557 -6.41 38.23 -28.23
C LYS A 557 -6.57 39.30 -29.32
N LYS A 558 -5.68 40.30 -29.39
CA LYS A 558 -5.69 41.32 -30.47
C LYS A 558 -5.46 40.70 -31.85
N GLU A 559 -4.58 39.71 -31.94
CA GLU A 559 -4.32 38.99 -33.19
C GLU A 559 -5.58 38.28 -33.71
N LEU A 560 -6.32 37.59 -32.83
CA LEU A 560 -7.60 36.96 -33.15
C LEU A 560 -8.66 37.97 -33.60
N VAL A 561 -8.77 39.13 -32.94
CA VAL A 561 -9.70 40.20 -33.33
C VAL A 561 -9.37 40.72 -34.73
N SER A 562 -8.09 41.01 -35.01
CA SER A 562 -7.66 41.47 -36.33
C SER A 562 -8.07 40.50 -37.45
N ILE A 563 -7.96 39.20 -37.19
CA ILE A 563 -8.34 38.17 -38.17
C ILE A 563 -9.86 38.13 -38.37
N SER A 564 -10.63 38.24 -37.28
CA SER A 564 -12.10 38.27 -37.36
C SER A 564 -12.65 39.47 -38.13
N GLU A 565 -11.91 40.58 -38.18
CA GLU A 565 -12.31 41.81 -38.88
C GLU A 565 -11.85 41.87 -40.35
N GLN A 566 -10.84 41.10 -40.75
CA GLN A 566 -10.17 41.24 -42.05
C GLN A 566 -10.51 40.14 -43.07
N GLY A 567 -11.16 39.03 -42.67
CA GLY A 567 -11.40 37.88 -43.54
C GLY A 567 -12.87 37.46 -43.69
N GLU A 568 -13.21 36.86 -44.84
CA GLU A 568 -14.43 36.06 -44.99
C GLU A 568 -14.23 34.71 -44.30
N LEU A 569 -14.59 34.65 -43.01
CA LEU A 569 -14.47 33.44 -42.20
C LEU A 569 -15.68 32.50 -42.40
N SER A 570 -15.41 31.18 -42.41
CA SER A 570 -16.44 30.15 -42.30
C SER A 570 -17.20 30.28 -40.96
N LEU A 571 -18.36 29.63 -40.85
CA LEU A 571 -19.13 29.65 -39.61
C LEU A 571 -18.37 28.98 -38.45
N GLU A 572 -17.71 27.86 -38.71
CA GLU A 572 -16.86 27.12 -37.76
C GLU A 572 -15.66 27.96 -37.31
N GLU A 573 -15.01 28.67 -38.23
CA GLU A 573 -13.90 29.58 -37.92
C GLU A 573 -14.35 30.73 -37.02
N LYS A 574 -15.51 31.33 -37.30
CA LYS A 574 -16.12 32.36 -36.43
C LYS A 574 -16.38 31.82 -35.03
N ILE A 575 -16.92 30.61 -34.92
CA ILE A 575 -17.17 29.95 -33.63
C ILE A 575 -15.85 29.72 -32.89
N ALA A 576 -14.84 29.13 -33.54
CA ALA A 576 -13.54 28.84 -32.94
C ALA A 576 -12.83 30.09 -32.43
N VAL A 577 -12.83 31.18 -33.21
CA VAL A 577 -12.25 32.47 -32.79
C VAL A 577 -13.00 33.03 -31.57
N ASN A 578 -14.33 33.00 -31.57
CA ASN A 578 -15.12 33.52 -30.45
C ASN A 578 -15.00 32.67 -29.17
N ILE A 579 -14.79 31.36 -29.29
CA ILE A 579 -14.43 30.48 -28.16
C ILE A 579 -13.12 30.97 -27.51
N LEU A 580 -12.07 31.20 -28.30
CA LEU A 580 -10.77 31.65 -27.78
C LEU A 580 -10.81 33.08 -27.24
N LEU A 581 -11.67 33.94 -27.78
CA LEU A 581 -11.92 35.30 -27.27
C LEU A 581 -12.81 35.32 -26.01
N GLU A 582 -13.42 34.18 -25.64
CA GLU A 582 -14.34 34.03 -24.51
C GLU A 582 -15.66 34.82 -24.70
N ASN A 583 -16.06 35.05 -25.96
CA ASN A 583 -17.26 35.79 -26.34
C ASN A 583 -18.53 34.92 -26.31
N LYS A 584 -18.92 34.43 -25.13
CA LYS A 584 -19.99 33.41 -24.95
C LYS A 584 -21.30 33.72 -25.70
N ASN A 585 -21.75 34.98 -25.69
CA ASN A 585 -22.99 35.37 -26.37
C ASN A 585 -22.90 35.21 -27.89
N VAL A 586 -21.78 35.63 -28.48
CA VAL A 586 -21.56 35.54 -29.94
C VAL A 586 -21.36 34.08 -30.35
N THR A 587 -20.61 33.31 -29.56
CA THR A 587 -20.43 31.87 -29.76
C THR A 587 -21.77 31.14 -29.80
N ASN A 588 -22.68 31.43 -28.88
CA ASN A 588 -24.00 30.77 -28.83
C ASN A 588 -24.85 31.07 -30.08
N ILE A 589 -24.83 32.30 -30.59
CA ILE A 589 -25.57 32.68 -31.81
C ILE A 589 -25.07 31.85 -33.00
N PHE A 590 -23.75 31.83 -33.22
CA PHE A 590 -23.19 31.06 -34.35
C PHE A 590 -23.35 29.54 -34.16
N LEU A 591 -23.35 29.04 -32.93
CA LEU A 591 -23.66 27.64 -32.65
C LEU A 591 -25.12 27.27 -32.92
N GLU A 592 -26.07 28.18 -32.72
CA GLU A 592 -27.47 27.97 -33.11
C GLU A 592 -27.63 27.93 -34.62
N GLU A 593 -26.91 28.78 -35.35
CA GLU A 593 -26.84 28.76 -36.81
C GLU A 593 -26.22 27.44 -37.33
N LEU A 594 -25.09 27.00 -36.75
CA LEU A 594 -24.41 25.77 -37.18
C LEU A 594 -25.27 24.52 -36.95
N LYS A 595 -26.11 24.52 -35.90
CA LYS A 595 -27.05 23.40 -35.61
C LYS A 595 -28.08 23.16 -36.72
N GLU A 596 -28.35 24.15 -37.57
CA GLU A 596 -29.23 23.98 -38.72
C GLU A 596 -28.65 22.97 -39.73
N ASN A 597 -27.32 22.81 -39.76
CA ASN A 597 -26.62 21.76 -40.48
C ASN A 597 -26.08 20.68 -39.53
N ASN A 598 -26.87 19.62 -39.31
CA ASN A 598 -26.55 18.57 -38.34
C ASN A 598 -25.22 17.85 -38.61
N GLU A 599 -24.78 17.72 -39.87
CA GLU A 599 -23.53 17.04 -40.21
C GLU A 599 -22.29 17.88 -39.85
N GLU A 600 -22.30 19.16 -40.20
CA GLU A 600 -21.25 20.13 -39.83
C GLU A 600 -21.19 20.33 -38.31
N PHE A 601 -22.35 20.38 -37.65
CA PHE A 601 -22.43 20.53 -36.20
C PHE A 601 -21.81 19.35 -35.44
N GLU A 602 -22.13 18.11 -35.83
CA GLU A 602 -21.53 16.92 -35.20
C GLU A 602 -20.04 16.79 -35.53
N THR A 603 -19.61 17.21 -36.72
CA THR A 603 -18.19 17.28 -37.07
C THR A 603 -17.45 18.28 -36.18
N PHE A 604 -17.99 19.49 -36.00
CA PHE A 604 -17.39 20.53 -35.15
C PHE A 604 -17.25 20.09 -33.70
N LYS A 605 -18.25 19.37 -33.15
CA LYS A 605 -18.19 18.80 -31.80
C LYS A 605 -17.06 17.79 -31.59
N SER A 606 -16.62 17.11 -32.65
CA SER A 606 -15.50 16.17 -32.57
C SER A 606 -14.15 16.87 -32.42
N TRP A 607 -14.07 18.18 -32.70
CA TRP A 607 -12.82 18.93 -32.64
C TRP A 607 -12.48 19.34 -31.20
N PRO A 608 -11.19 19.37 -30.83
CA PRO A 608 -10.79 19.72 -29.46
C PRO A 608 -11.21 21.13 -29.04
N ILE A 609 -11.41 22.07 -29.97
CA ILE A 609 -11.87 23.43 -29.65
C ILE A 609 -13.23 23.43 -28.92
N TRP A 610 -14.08 22.42 -29.19
CA TRP A 610 -15.38 22.25 -28.56
C TRP A 610 -15.29 22.09 -27.03
N ASN A 611 -14.23 21.44 -26.55
CA ASN A 611 -14.02 21.23 -25.11
C ASN A 611 -13.77 22.52 -24.33
N LEU A 612 -13.51 23.64 -25.02
CA LEU A 612 -13.35 24.97 -24.43
C LEU A 612 -14.65 25.77 -24.36
N VAL A 613 -15.77 25.26 -24.89
CA VAL A 613 -17.09 25.95 -24.85
C VAL A 613 -17.67 25.97 -23.42
N THR A 614 -17.33 24.98 -22.60
CA THR A 614 -17.90 24.77 -21.25
C THR A 614 -17.05 25.32 -20.11
N GLU A 615 -15.84 25.82 -20.38
CA GLU A 615 -15.03 26.60 -19.43
C GLU A 615 -15.51 28.07 -19.38
#